data_AF-A0AB38U637-F1
#
_entry.id   AF-A0AB38U637-F1
#
_cell.length_a   1.000
_cell.length_b   1.000
_cell.length_c   1.000
_cell.angle_alpha   90.00
_cell.angle_beta   90.00
_cell.angle_gamma   90.00
#
_symmetry.space_group_name_H-M   'P 1'
#
loop_
_entity.id
_entity.type
_entity.pdbx_description
1 polymer ?
#
loop_
_entity_poly.entity_id
_entity_poly.type
_entity_poly.pdbx_seq_one_letter_code
_entity_poly.pdbx_strand_id
1 'polypeptide(L)'
;MPRLRNSLSASIAGGLVAHRVDQLRYFFYSMYHRVSGVMPERGKSVVSHHASGVLAQAYVATAVALTLVAAAPATAATCKGDIFTDAATNYQLDPDLLRAIVWVESHGVPSAVGPRLADGHRAWGAAQINDVHLPELVSYGVTQRDLLNPCINLRLSAWVLASCIRAKGPTWAAVGCYNTGPGSRNTAAQARYVRLVQHAYAGYRAQSAAALHDGRGQK
;
A
#
# COMPACT_ATOMS: atom_id res chain seq x y z
N MET A 1 43.01 17.27 15.98
CA MET A 1 41.69 17.16 15.30
C MET A 1 41.85 16.29 14.07
N PRO A 2 41.15 15.14 13.98
CA PRO A 2 40.18 15.02 12.87
C PRO A 2 39.01 14.06 13.15
N ARG A 3 37.78 14.40 12.76
CA ARG A 3 36.72 13.44 12.38
C ARG A 3 35.67 14.12 11.50
N LEU A 4 35.82 14.05 10.17
CA LEU A 4 34.77 14.40 9.20
C LEU A 4 34.92 13.51 7.96
N ARG A 5 34.76 12.19 8.10
CA ARG A 5 34.58 11.26 6.96
C ARG A 5 33.70 10.10 7.42
N ASN A 6 32.38 10.31 7.40
CA ASN A 6 31.37 9.23 7.45
C ASN A 6 29.97 9.66 6.98
N SER A 7 29.78 10.87 6.47
CA SER A 7 28.45 11.46 6.21
C SER A 7 27.92 11.27 4.78
N LEU A 8 28.73 10.88 3.79
CA LEU A 8 28.31 10.85 2.38
C LEU A 8 27.49 9.60 1.99
N SER A 9 27.88 8.39 2.44
CA SER A 9 27.14 7.15 2.11
C SER A 9 25.79 7.04 2.83
N ALA A 10 25.69 7.59 4.04
CA ALA A 10 24.42 7.71 4.76
C ALA A 10 23.44 8.65 4.05
N SER A 11 23.95 9.69 3.37
CA SER A 11 23.14 10.70 2.68
C SER A 11 22.47 10.18 1.41
N ILE A 12 23.13 9.31 0.65
CA ILE A 12 22.57 8.72 -0.58
C ILE A 12 21.50 7.67 -0.24
N ALA A 13 21.79 6.79 0.72
CA ALA A 13 20.81 5.80 1.19
C ALA A 13 19.60 6.48 1.84
N GLY A 14 19.82 7.53 2.64
CA GLY A 14 18.76 8.37 3.19
C GLY A 14 17.92 9.05 2.09
N GLY A 15 18.56 9.55 1.04
CA GLY A 15 17.86 10.15 -0.11
C GLY A 15 17.01 9.16 -0.91
N LEU A 16 17.50 7.94 -1.13
CA LEU A 16 16.75 6.89 -1.85
C LEU A 16 15.52 6.42 -1.05
N VAL A 17 15.66 6.29 0.27
CA VAL A 17 14.57 5.94 1.18
C VAL A 17 13.53 7.06 1.24
N ALA A 18 13.96 8.32 1.34
CA ALA A 18 13.07 9.48 1.32
C ALA A 18 12.28 9.57 0.00
N HIS A 19 12.95 9.44 -1.15
CA HIS A 19 12.31 9.44 -2.46
C HIS A 19 11.26 8.32 -2.58
N ARG A 20 11.54 7.13 -2.05
CA ARG A 20 10.57 6.02 -2.06
C ARG A 20 9.34 6.29 -1.19
N VAL A 21 9.53 6.88 -0.01
CA VAL A 21 8.42 7.28 0.87
C VAL A 21 7.55 8.33 0.19
N ASP A 22 8.15 9.29 -0.51
CA ASP A 22 7.43 10.31 -1.29
C ASP A 22 6.63 9.70 -2.44
N GLN A 23 7.18 8.72 -3.15
CA GLN A 23 6.48 8.00 -4.23
C GLN A 23 5.24 7.23 -3.71
N LEU A 24 5.36 6.51 -2.59
CA LEU A 24 4.23 5.81 -1.98
C LEU A 24 3.17 6.78 -1.45
N ARG A 25 3.58 7.90 -0.85
CA ARG A 25 2.66 8.94 -0.39
C ARG A 25 1.94 9.57 -1.59
N TYR A 26 2.66 9.86 -2.67
CA TYR A 26 2.11 10.40 -3.90
C TYR A 26 1.14 9.43 -4.59
N PHE A 27 1.44 8.12 -4.57
CA PHE A 27 0.52 7.08 -5.02
C PHE A 27 -0.83 7.16 -4.32
N PHE A 28 -0.85 7.03 -2.98
CA PHE A 28 -2.10 7.00 -2.22
C PHE A 28 -2.87 8.32 -2.35
N TYR A 29 -2.16 9.46 -2.45
CA TYR A 29 -2.76 10.76 -2.75
C TYR A 29 -3.41 10.80 -4.15
N SER A 30 -2.67 10.44 -5.20
CA SER A 30 -3.18 10.43 -6.58
C SER A 30 -4.35 9.46 -6.76
N MET A 31 -4.27 8.29 -6.12
CA MET A 31 -5.33 7.29 -6.14
C MET A 31 -6.55 7.74 -5.35
N TYR A 32 -6.39 8.41 -4.20
CA TYR A 32 -7.51 9.00 -3.49
C TYR A 32 -8.29 10.01 -4.35
N HIS A 33 -7.58 10.87 -5.06
CA HIS A 33 -8.23 11.87 -5.91
C HIS A 33 -8.93 11.26 -7.12
N ARG A 34 -8.32 10.25 -7.75
CA ARG A 34 -8.97 9.47 -8.84
C ARG A 34 -10.18 8.69 -8.32
N VAL A 35 -9.96 7.97 -7.21
CA VAL A 35 -10.91 7.58 -6.13
C VAL A 35 -12.24 8.31 -6.09
N SER A 36 -12.15 9.47 -5.47
CA SER A 36 -13.26 10.26 -4.96
C SER A 36 -13.80 11.24 -6.00
N GLY A 37 -13.23 11.29 -7.21
CA GLY A 37 -13.59 12.26 -8.24
C GLY A 37 -13.17 13.69 -7.92
N VAL A 38 -12.44 13.91 -6.82
CA VAL A 38 -11.88 15.21 -6.44
C VAL A 38 -10.57 15.37 -7.21
N MET A 39 -10.54 16.21 -8.25
CA MET A 39 -9.28 16.53 -8.94
C MET A 39 -8.30 17.19 -7.96
N PRO A 40 -7.00 16.81 -7.94
CA PRO A 40 -6.02 17.57 -7.18
C PRO A 40 -5.83 18.94 -7.84
N GLU A 41 -5.83 20.01 -7.03
CA GLU A 41 -5.53 21.38 -7.44
C GLU A 41 -4.31 21.41 -8.37
N ARG A 42 -4.52 21.82 -9.62
CA ARG A 42 -3.48 21.87 -10.66
C ARG A 42 -2.58 23.07 -10.39
N GLY A 43 -1.63 22.94 -9.47
CA GLY A 43 -0.76 24.08 -9.19
C GLY A 43 0.25 23.90 -8.06
N LYS A 44 1.22 22.98 -8.19
CA LYS A 44 2.59 23.19 -7.69
C LYS A 44 3.56 22.53 -8.66
N SER A 45 4.11 23.31 -9.59
CA SER A 45 5.30 22.93 -10.35
C SER A 45 6.39 22.55 -9.35
N VAL A 46 6.79 21.27 -9.37
CA VAL A 46 8.03 20.86 -8.71
C VAL A 46 9.15 21.55 -9.47
N VAL A 47 9.81 22.50 -8.79
CA VAL A 47 10.95 23.24 -9.32
C VAL A 47 12.05 22.23 -9.65
N SER A 48 12.35 22.11 -10.95
CA SER A 48 13.55 21.41 -11.43
C SER A 48 14.76 22.30 -11.15
N HIS A 49 15.57 21.92 -10.15
CA HIS A 49 16.87 22.55 -9.95
C HIS A 49 17.87 21.96 -10.95
N HIS A 50 17.95 22.57 -12.13
CA HIS A 50 19.11 22.44 -13.00
C HIS A 50 20.23 23.35 -12.48
N ALA A 51 21.16 22.80 -11.71
CA ALA A 51 22.44 23.45 -11.45
C ALA A 51 23.36 23.22 -12.65
N SER A 52 23.63 24.29 -13.41
CA SER A 52 24.63 24.31 -14.46
C SER A 52 26.00 24.71 -13.90
N GLY A 53 27.01 23.95 -14.29
CA GLY A 53 28.37 24.45 -14.52
C GLY A 53 29.34 24.38 -13.35
N VAL A 54 30.30 23.43 -13.42
CA VAL A 54 31.73 23.72 -13.26
C VAL A 54 32.52 22.81 -14.21
N LEU A 55 33.41 23.42 -14.99
CA LEU A 55 34.33 22.80 -15.96
C LEU A 55 35.59 22.21 -15.29
N ALA A 56 36.23 21.31 -16.04
CA ALA A 56 37.67 21.03 -16.10
C ALA A 56 38.32 20.06 -15.08
N GLN A 57 38.65 18.88 -15.62
CA GLN A 57 39.93 18.14 -15.57
C GLN A 57 40.66 17.95 -14.23
N ALA A 58 40.77 16.67 -13.82
CA ALA A 58 42.05 15.95 -13.79
C ALA A 58 41.80 14.46 -13.45
N TYR A 59 42.29 13.56 -14.30
CA TYR A 59 42.31 12.12 -14.02
C TYR A 59 43.25 11.84 -12.85
N VAL A 60 42.71 11.32 -11.74
CA VAL A 60 43.52 10.71 -10.68
C VAL A 60 42.97 9.32 -10.43
N ALA A 61 43.84 8.32 -10.65
CA ALA A 61 43.57 6.90 -10.63
C ALA A 61 42.75 6.46 -9.40
N THR A 62 41.60 5.84 -9.64
CA THR A 62 40.79 5.24 -8.57
C THR A 62 41.09 3.75 -8.47
N ALA A 63 41.70 3.35 -7.36
CA ALA A 63 41.71 1.97 -6.94
C ALA A 63 40.26 1.51 -6.75
N VAL A 64 39.84 0.48 -7.49
CA VAL A 64 38.53 -0.16 -7.33
C VAL A 64 38.57 -0.96 -6.02
N ALA A 65 38.21 -0.30 -4.91
CA ALA A 65 37.85 -1.02 -3.70
C ALA A 65 36.44 -1.59 -3.90
N LEU A 66 36.36 -2.89 -4.19
CA LEU A 66 35.10 -3.63 -4.26
C LEU A 66 34.54 -3.78 -2.83
N THR A 67 33.97 -2.73 -2.27
CA THR A 67 33.25 -2.82 -1.00
C THR A 67 31.93 -3.52 -1.27
N LEU A 68 31.82 -4.79 -0.87
CA LEU A 68 30.56 -5.47 -0.66
C LEU A 68 29.74 -4.64 0.33
N VAL A 69 28.85 -3.80 -0.18
CA VAL A 69 27.80 -3.19 0.63
C VAL A 69 26.89 -4.34 1.02
N ALA A 70 27.05 -4.83 2.25
CA ALA A 70 26.03 -5.65 2.88
C ALA A 70 24.76 -4.80 2.90
N ALA A 71 23.84 -5.07 1.97
CA ALA A 71 22.52 -4.49 1.98
C ALA A 71 21.90 -4.88 3.32
N ALA A 72 21.79 -3.93 4.24
CA ALA A 72 21.09 -4.15 5.49
C ALA A 72 19.72 -4.77 5.17
N PRO A 73 19.31 -5.84 5.87
CA PRO A 73 18.03 -6.48 5.60
C PRO A 73 16.96 -5.39 5.65
N ALA A 74 16.19 -5.26 4.57
CA ALA A 74 15.07 -4.35 4.51
C ALA A 74 14.17 -4.68 5.70
N THR A 75 14.28 -3.89 6.77
CA THR A 75 13.43 -4.02 7.96
C THR A 75 12.00 -4.02 7.45
N ALA A 76 11.27 -5.10 7.68
CA ALA A 76 9.85 -5.16 7.35
C ALA A 76 9.22 -3.90 7.95
N ALA A 77 8.76 -2.98 7.10
CA ALA A 77 8.30 -1.68 7.58
C ALA A 77 7.13 -1.94 8.53
N THR A 78 7.34 -1.71 9.82
CA THR A 78 6.27 -1.80 10.82
C THR A 78 5.35 -0.62 10.59
N CYS A 79 4.06 -0.90 10.41
CA CYS A 79 3.07 0.17 10.31
C CYS A 79 3.04 0.90 11.65
N LYS A 80 3.01 2.24 11.63
CA LYS A 80 2.77 3.02 12.85
C LYS A 80 1.26 3.08 13.08
N GLY A 81 0.81 2.90 14.31
CA GLY A 81 -0.61 3.04 14.68
C GLY A 81 -1.51 1.91 14.18
N ASP A 82 -2.83 2.16 14.20
CA ASP A 82 -3.84 1.25 13.65
C ASP A 82 -3.90 1.41 12.13
N ILE A 83 -3.20 0.51 11.42
CA ILE A 83 -3.11 0.52 9.96
C ILE A 83 -4.46 0.34 9.26
N PHE A 84 -5.45 -0.31 9.91
CA PHE A 84 -6.78 -0.45 9.33
C PHE A 84 -7.53 0.87 9.36
N THR A 85 -7.45 1.60 10.48
CA THR A 85 -7.99 2.95 10.57
C THR A 85 -7.31 3.87 9.57
N ASP A 86 -5.97 3.87 9.51
CA ASP A 86 -5.21 4.69 8.56
C ASP A 86 -5.58 4.40 7.10
N ALA A 87 -5.68 3.12 6.72
CA ALA A 87 -6.04 2.72 5.36
C ALA A 87 -7.49 3.11 5.02
N ALA A 88 -8.41 2.96 5.98
CA ALA A 88 -9.82 3.27 5.82
C ALA A 88 -10.10 4.78 5.71
N THR A 89 -9.41 5.61 6.51
CA THR A 89 -9.62 7.07 6.56
C THR A 89 -9.49 7.71 5.19
N ASN A 90 -8.50 7.29 4.39
CA ASN A 90 -8.29 7.85 3.06
C ASN A 90 -9.52 7.72 2.17
N TYR A 91 -10.30 6.65 2.28
CA TYR A 91 -11.44 6.41 1.38
C TYR A 91 -12.78 6.42 2.11
N GLN A 92 -12.83 6.92 3.34
CA GLN A 92 -14.04 6.97 4.19
C GLN A 92 -14.70 5.59 4.33
N LEU A 93 -13.86 4.55 4.46
CA LEU A 93 -14.31 3.17 4.64
C LEU A 93 -14.49 2.86 6.13
N ASP A 94 -15.24 1.80 6.43
CA ASP A 94 -15.26 1.24 7.79
C ASP A 94 -13.99 0.40 8.02
N PRO A 95 -13.14 0.71 9.03
CA PRO A 95 -11.97 -0.09 9.35
C PRO A 95 -12.29 -1.56 9.66
N ASP A 96 -13.46 -1.85 10.25
CA ASP A 96 -13.90 -3.22 10.53
C ASP A 96 -14.20 -4.00 9.24
N LEU A 97 -14.65 -3.31 8.17
CA LEU A 97 -14.88 -3.96 6.89
C LEU A 97 -13.56 -4.37 6.23
N LEU A 98 -12.52 -3.51 6.33
CA LEU A 98 -11.18 -3.86 5.87
C LEU A 98 -10.58 -5.01 6.70
N ARG A 99 -10.77 -5.01 8.03
CA ARG A 99 -10.40 -6.14 8.89
C ARG A 99 -11.07 -7.44 8.45
N ALA A 100 -12.37 -7.39 8.18
CA ALA A 100 -13.14 -8.54 7.71
C ALA A 100 -12.66 -9.09 6.37
N ILE A 101 -12.39 -8.20 5.39
CA ILE A 101 -11.85 -8.59 4.09
C ILE A 101 -10.50 -9.29 4.27
N VAL A 102 -9.57 -8.67 4.98
CA VAL A 102 -8.22 -9.22 5.21
C VAL A 102 -8.25 -10.55 5.94
N TRP A 103 -9.18 -10.70 6.89
CA TRP A 103 -9.40 -11.97 7.57
C TRP A 103 -9.85 -13.06 6.58
N VAL A 104 -10.84 -12.77 5.73
CA VAL A 104 -11.35 -13.72 4.73
C VAL A 104 -10.31 -14.06 3.67
N GLU A 105 -9.45 -13.11 3.29
CA GLU A 105 -8.43 -13.30 2.25
C GLU A 105 -7.30 -14.24 2.67
N SER A 106 -6.76 -14.07 3.89
CA SER A 106 -5.58 -14.83 4.31
C SER A 106 -5.45 -15.05 5.81
N HIS A 107 -6.47 -14.70 6.59
CA HIS A 107 -6.37 -14.56 8.06
C HIS A 107 -5.30 -13.55 8.49
N GLY A 108 -5.04 -12.55 7.64
CA GLY A 108 -4.05 -11.50 7.88
C GLY A 108 -2.58 -11.90 7.69
N VAL A 109 -2.28 -13.05 7.05
CA VAL A 109 -0.92 -13.54 6.86
C VAL A 109 -0.16 -12.67 5.83
N PRO A 110 0.87 -11.88 6.23
CA PRO A 110 1.52 -10.95 5.31
C PRO A 110 2.31 -11.61 4.18
N SER A 111 2.75 -12.85 4.39
CA SER A 111 3.47 -13.65 3.39
C SER A 111 2.55 -14.51 2.51
N ALA A 112 1.22 -14.34 2.60
CA ALA A 112 0.27 -15.15 1.85
C ALA A 112 0.39 -14.91 0.33
N VAL A 113 0.26 -16.00 -0.43
CA VAL A 113 0.73 -16.09 -1.81
C VAL A 113 -0.27 -17.02 -2.51
N GLY A 114 -1.29 -16.45 -3.16
CA GLY A 114 -2.45 -17.19 -3.71
C GLY A 114 -2.15 -17.98 -4.99
N PRO A 115 -2.97 -18.95 -5.40
CA PRO A 115 -2.69 -19.73 -6.61
C PRO A 115 -2.58 -18.84 -7.85
N ARG A 116 -1.84 -19.30 -8.86
CA ARG A 116 -1.86 -18.66 -10.19
C ARG A 116 -3.21 -18.87 -10.84
N LEU A 117 -3.79 -17.81 -11.37
CA LEU A 117 -5.01 -17.82 -12.16
C LEU A 117 -4.69 -18.17 -13.62
N ALA A 118 -5.73 -18.46 -14.40
CA ALA A 118 -5.60 -18.87 -15.80
C ALA A 118 -4.99 -17.79 -16.71
N ASP A 119 -5.15 -16.51 -16.35
CA ASP A 119 -4.55 -15.36 -17.02
C ASP A 119 -3.07 -15.12 -16.63
N GLY A 120 -2.51 -15.98 -15.77
CA GLY A 120 -1.13 -15.89 -15.30
C GLY A 120 -0.93 -15.00 -14.08
N HIS A 121 -1.95 -14.24 -13.68
CA HIS A 121 -1.91 -13.37 -12.51
C HIS A 121 -2.10 -14.13 -11.20
N ARG A 122 -1.71 -13.52 -10.07
CA ARG A 122 -1.98 -14.08 -8.74
C ARG A 122 -2.04 -13.02 -7.66
N ALA A 123 -2.60 -13.42 -6.52
CA ALA A 123 -2.78 -12.57 -5.35
C ALA A 123 -1.63 -12.66 -4.33
N TRP A 124 -1.35 -11.55 -3.66
CA TRP A 124 -0.21 -11.38 -2.76
C TRP A 124 -0.60 -10.68 -1.45
N GLY A 125 0.02 -11.11 -0.36
CA GLY A 125 -0.05 -10.49 0.96
C GLY A 125 -1.35 -10.72 1.72
N ALA A 126 -1.46 -10.04 2.86
CA ALA A 126 -2.54 -10.23 3.83
C ALA A 126 -3.95 -10.01 3.25
N ALA A 127 -4.09 -9.05 2.34
CA ALA A 127 -5.33 -8.68 1.67
C ALA A 127 -5.44 -9.26 0.24
N GLN A 128 -4.53 -10.18 -0.13
CA GLN A 128 -4.54 -10.88 -1.42
C GLN A 128 -4.70 -9.94 -2.63
N ILE A 129 -3.89 -8.89 -2.68
CA ILE A 129 -3.89 -7.93 -3.80
C ILE A 129 -3.33 -8.61 -5.04
N ASN A 130 -4.12 -8.62 -6.12
CA ASN A 130 -3.76 -9.26 -7.38
C ASN A 130 -2.71 -8.43 -8.14
N ASP A 131 -1.69 -9.09 -8.70
CA ASP A 131 -0.63 -8.44 -9.48
C ASP A 131 -1.07 -7.88 -10.85
N VAL A 132 -2.34 -8.07 -11.25
CA VAL A 132 -2.98 -7.35 -12.36
C VAL A 132 -2.90 -5.83 -12.21
N HIS A 133 -2.77 -5.32 -10.98
CA HIS A 133 -2.61 -3.89 -10.71
C HIS A 133 -1.17 -3.39 -10.93
N LEU A 134 -0.17 -4.27 -11.01
CA LEU A 134 1.24 -3.86 -11.09
C LEU A 134 1.56 -2.89 -12.22
N PRO A 135 1.01 -3.01 -13.45
CA PRO A 135 1.28 -2.04 -14.52
C PRO A 135 0.97 -0.59 -14.14
N GLU A 136 -0.08 -0.36 -13.34
CA GLU A 136 -0.39 0.97 -12.81
C GLU A 136 0.53 1.31 -11.62
N LEU A 137 0.68 0.37 -10.68
CA LEU A 137 1.40 0.56 -9.43
C LEU A 137 2.90 0.88 -9.63
N VAL A 138 3.55 0.30 -10.63
CA VAL A 138 4.99 0.52 -10.90
C VAL A 138 5.30 1.96 -11.27
N SER A 139 4.35 2.69 -11.88
CA SER A 139 4.52 4.11 -12.21
C SER A 139 4.65 5.00 -10.97
N TYR A 140 4.26 4.48 -9.81
CA TYR A 140 4.41 5.12 -8.51
C TYR A 140 5.45 4.42 -7.61
N GLY A 141 6.35 3.61 -8.19
CA GLY A 141 7.44 2.95 -7.46
C GLY A 141 7.01 1.79 -6.55
N VAL A 142 5.77 1.30 -6.69
CA VAL A 142 5.30 0.08 -6.00
C VAL A 142 5.69 -1.14 -6.83
N THR A 143 6.46 -2.05 -6.22
CA THR A 143 6.91 -3.30 -6.85
C THR A 143 6.07 -4.49 -6.39
N GLN A 144 6.18 -5.63 -7.08
CA GLN A 144 5.55 -6.88 -6.62
C GLN A 144 5.95 -7.25 -5.19
N ARG A 145 7.22 -7.02 -4.81
CA ARG A 145 7.71 -7.30 -3.46
C ARG A 145 6.97 -6.47 -2.42
N ASP A 146 6.56 -5.26 -2.78
CA ASP A 146 5.82 -4.36 -1.88
C ASP A 146 4.40 -4.86 -1.60
N LEU A 147 3.85 -5.74 -2.45
CA LEU A 147 2.56 -6.39 -2.17
C LEU A 147 2.63 -7.33 -0.95
N LEU A 148 3.82 -7.76 -0.52
CA LEU A 148 4.03 -8.53 0.72
C LEU A 148 4.28 -7.64 1.95
N ASN A 149 4.42 -6.33 1.77
CA ASN A 149 4.51 -5.41 2.89
C ASN A 149 3.11 -5.16 3.45
N PRO A 150 2.82 -5.48 4.73
CA PRO A 150 1.47 -5.39 5.28
C PRO A 150 0.89 -3.97 5.21
N CYS A 151 1.70 -2.92 5.41
CA CYS A 151 1.19 -1.55 5.38
C CYS A 151 0.79 -1.12 3.96
N ILE A 152 1.61 -1.46 2.97
CA ILE A 152 1.33 -1.15 1.56
C ILE A 152 0.14 -1.98 1.10
N ASN A 153 0.13 -3.27 1.40
CA ASN A 153 -0.92 -4.21 1.02
C ASN A 153 -2.30 -3.81 1.57
N LEU A 154 -2.38 -3.39 2.84
CA LEU A 154 -3.64 -2.94 3.45
C LEU A 154 -4.14 -1.62 2.85
N ARG A 155 -3.26 -0.67 2.55
CA ARG A 155 -3.66 0.57 1.87
C ARG A 155 -4.09 0.31 0.42
N LEU A 156 -3.46 -0.66 -0.26
CA LEU A 156 -3.91 -1.15 -1.57
C LEU A 156 -5.28 -1.82 -1.49
N SER A 157 -5.56 -2.58 -0.42
CA SER A 157 -6.89 -3.14 -0.17
C SER A 157 -7.96 -2.05 -0.08
N ALA A 158 -7.70 -0.99 0.69
CA ALA A 158 -8.60 0.15 0.76
C ALA A 158 -8.84 0.80 -0.61
N TRP A 159 -7.78 0.97 -1.41
CA TRP A 159 -7.87 1.50 -2.78
C TRP A 159 -8.71 0.60 -3.71
N VAL A 160 -8.51 -0.72 -3.68
CA VAL A 160 -9.28 -1.69 -4.49
C VAL A 160 -10.75 -1.66 -4.08
N LEU A 161 -11.05 -1.69 -2.77
CA LEU A 161 -12.42 -1.64 -2.28
C LEU A 161 -13.10 -0.33 -2.68
N ALA A 162 -12.42 0.81 -2.52
CA ALA A 162 -12.96 2.11 -2.92
C ALA A 162 -13.22 2.18 -4.43
N SER A 163 -12.36 1.58 -5.25
CA SER A 163 -12.55 1.48 -6.71
C SER A 163 -13.79 0.65 -7.06
N CYS A 164 -14.01 -0.45 -6.34
CA CYS A 164 -15.23 -1.24 -6.47
C CYS A 164 -16.49 -0.52 -5.99
N ILE A 165 -16.40 0.26 -4.90
CA ILE A 165 -17.49 1.13 -4.43
C ILE A 165 -17.83 2.18 -5.49
N ARG A 166 -16.83 2.80 -6.13
CA ARG A 166 -17.09 3.73 -7.25
C ARG A 166 -17.84 3.03 -8.39
N ALA A 167 -17.48 1.79 -8.71
CA ALA A 167 -18.07 1.05 -9.81
C ALA A 167 -19.47 0.48 -9.51
N LYS A 168 -19.76 0.10 -8.26
CA LYS A 168 -20.96 -0.66 -7.87
C LYS A 168 -21.82 0.02 -6.79
N GLY A 169 -21.45 1.22 -6.37
CA GLY A 169 -22.01 1.92 -5.21
C GLY A 169 -21.55 1.32 -3.87
N PRO A 170 -21.85 1.98 -2.74
CA PRO A 170 -21.50 1.52 -1.39
C PRO A 170 -22.43 0.38 -0.94
N THR A 171 -22.38 -0.73 -1.65
CA THR A 171 -23.24 -1.91 -1.47
C THR A 171 -22.41 -3.17 -1.32
N TRP A 172 -23.02 -4.27 -0.90
CA TRP A 172 -22.36 -5.58 -0.89
C TRP A 172 -21.88 -6.04 -2.27
N ALA A 173 -22.41 -5.49 -3.37
CA ALA A 173 -21.90 -5.74 -4.71
C ALA A 173 -20.45 -5.21 -4.88
N ALA A 174 -20.05 -4.15 -4.17
CA ALA A 174 -18.67 -3.68 -4.17
C ALA A 174 -17.72 -4.67 -3.47
N VAL A 175 -18.18 -5.33 -2.40
CA VAL A 175 -17.41 -6.39 -1.73
C VAL A 175 -17.29 -7.63 -2.63
N GLY A 176 -18.35 -7.99 -3.36
CA GLY A 176 -18.25 -9.02 -4.41
C GLY A 176 -17.29 -8.64 -5.54
N CYS A 177 -17.32 -7.38 -5.96
CA CYS A 177 -16.38 -6.82 -6.92
C CYS A 177 -14.92 -6.91 -6.44
N TYR A 178 -14.64 -6.70 -5.15
CA TYR A 178 -13.28 -6.82 -4.61
C TYR A 178 -12.66 -8.19 -4.93
N ASN A 179 -13.42 -9.28 -4.69
CA ASN A 179 -12.97 -10.65 -4.90
C ASN A 179 -12.82 -11.04 -6.38
N THR A 180 -13.62 -10.47 -7.27
CA THR A 180 -13.74 -10.97 -8.66
C THR A 180 -13.37 -9.96 -9.73
N GLY A 181 -13.13 -8.71 -9.36
CA GLY A 181 -12.94 -7.58 -10.26
C GLY A 181 -14.26 -6.97 -10.79
N PRO A 182 -14.23 -5.71 -11.24
CA PRO A 182 -15.43 -4.96 -11.64
C PRO A 182 -16.14 -5.49 -12.89
N GLY A 183 -15.41 -6.17 -13.77
CA GLY A 183 -15.91 -6.77 -15.01
C GLY A 183 -16.44 -8.21 -14.88
N SER A 184 -16.29 -8.84 -13.71
CA SER A 184 -16.70 -10.23 -13.55
C SER A 184 -18.21 -10.40 -13.50
N ARG A 185 -18.68 -11.46 -14.17
CA ARG A 185 -20.07 -11.92 -14.16
C ARG A 185 -20.29 -13.14 -13.25
N ASN A 186 -19.28 -13.54 -12.48
CA ASN A 186 -19.37 -14.71 -11.59
C ASN A 186 -20.10 -14.34 -10.29
N THR A 187 -21.42 -14.16 -10.37
CA THR A 187 -22.28 -13.77 -9.26
C THR A 187 -22.29 -14.80 -8.13
N ALA A 188 -22.12 -16.09 -8.43
CA ALA A 188 -22.03 -17.14 -7.44
C ALA A 188 -20.78 -16.98 -6.54
N ALA A 189 -19.61 -16.73 -7.14
CA ALA A 189 -18.38 -16.47 -6.39
C ALA A 189 -18.48 -15.18 -5.56
N GLN A 190 -19.06 -14.12 -6.13
CA GLN A 190 -19.32 -12.86 -5.44
C GLN A 190 -20.22 -13.07 -4.21
N ALA A 191 -21.36 -13.75 -4.37
CA ALA A 191 -22.30 -14.00 -3.29
C ALA A 191 -21.69 -14.86 -2.18
N ARG A 192 -20.90 -15.89 -2.53
CA ARG A 192 -20.16 -16.70 -1.54
C ARG A 192 -19.20 -15.83 -0.73
N TYR A 193 -18.40 -15.02 -1.41
CA TYR A 193 -17.42 -14.16 -0.76
C TYR A 193 -18.09 -13.11 0.15
N VAL A 194 -19.15 -12.46 -0.33
CA VAL A 194 -19.94 -11.49 0.45
C VAL A 194 -20.42 -12.10 1.76
N ARG A 195 -20.94 -13.34 1.75
CA ARG A 195 -21.39 -14.01 2.99
C ARG A 195 -20.26 -14.21 4.00
N LEU A 196 -19.07 -14.58 3.53
CA LEU A 196 -17.90 -14.76 4.39
C LEU A 196 -17.48 -13.42 5.03
N VAL A 197 -17.42 -12.36 4.23
CA VAL A 197 -17.06 -11.03 4.71
C VAL A 197 -18.12 -10.47 5.65
N GLN A 198 -19.41 -10.63 5.36
CA GLN A 198 -20.51 -10.22 6.24
C GLN A 198 -20.40 -10.86 7.62
N HIS A 199 -20.12 -12.17 7.66
CA HIS A 199 -19.96 -12.90 8.92
C HIS A 199 -18.76 -12.39 9.73
N ALA A 200 -17.58 -12.27 9.10
CA ALA A 200 -16.39 -11.73 9.77
C ALA A 200 -16.61 -10.27 10.23
N TYR A 201 -17.27 -9.46 9.40
CA TYR A 201 -17.57 -8.06 9.69
C TYR A 201 -18.46 -7.90 10.91
N ALA A 202 -19.54 -8.71 11.03
CA ALA A 202 -20.39 -8.69 12.22
C ALA A 202 -19.59 -8.94 13.51
N GLY A 203 -18.62 -9.87 13.48
CA GLY A 203 -17.73 -10.15 14.59
C GLY A 203 -16.85 -8.95 14.97
N TYR A 204 -16.18 -8.32 14.00
CA TYR A 204 -15.36 -7.13 14.26
C TYR A 204 -16.19 -5.94 14.74
N ARG A 205 -17.40 -5.73 14.20
CA ARG A 205 -18.31 -4.67 14.68
C ARG A 205 -18.69 -4.86 16.14
N ALA A 206 -18.96 -6.09 16.56
CA ALA A 206 -19.29 -6.39 17.96
C ALA A 206 -18.09 -6.10 18.89
N GLN A 207 -16.88 -6.49 18.48
CA GLN A 207 -15.65 -6.22 19.24
C GLN A 207 -15.38 -4.72 19.38
N SER A 208 -15.48 -3.97 18.27
CA SER A 208 -15.30 -2.53 18.26
C SER A 208 -16.34 -1.81 19.13
N ALA A 209 -17.60 -2.25 19.11
CA ALA A 209 -18.63 -1.70 19.98
C ALA A 209 -18.30 -1.93 21.47
N ALA A 210 -17.91 -3.15 21.84
CA ALA A 210 -17.52 -3.47 23.22
C ALA A 210 -16.34 -2.60 23.71
N ALA A 211 -15.30 -2.45 22.88
CA ALA A 211 -14.14 -1.62 23.22
C ALA A 211 -14.51 -0.14 23.49
N LEU A 212 -15.49 0.41 22.75
CA LEU A 212 -16.00 1.77 22.97
C LEU A 212 -16.84 1.91 24.24
N HIS A 213 -17.46 0.83 24.72
CA HIS A 213 -18.18 0.83 26.00
C HIS A 213 -17.19 0.80 27.17
N ASP A 214 -16.18 -0.06 27.12
CA ASP A 214 -15.19 -0.21 28.19
C ASP A 214 -14.33 1.06 28.36
N GLY A 215 -13.97 1.73 27.25
CA GLY A 215 -13.20 2.98 27.29
C GLY A 215 -13.96 4.20 27.85
N ARG A 216 -15.31 4.14 27.96
CA ARG A 216 -16.12 5.21 28.57
C ARG A 216 -16.32 5.04 30.07
N GLY A 217 -16.07 3.86 30.63
CA GLY A 217 -16.16 3.58 32.07
C GLY A 217 -14.87 3.85 32.86
N GLN A 218 -13.81 4.30 32.20
CA GLN A 218 -12.49 4.54 32.79
C GLN A 218 -12.11 6.02 32.92
N LYS A 219 -13.10 6.94 32.82
CA LYS A 219 -12.93 8.37 33.08
C LYS A 219 -13.63 8.76 34.37
#